data_AF-A0A1I8JE17-F1
#
_entry.id   AF-A0A1I8JE17-F1
#
_cell.length_a   1.000
_cell.length_b   1.000
_cell.length_c   1.000
_cell.angle_alpha   90.00
_cell.angle_beta   90.00
_cell.angle_gamma   90.00
#
_symmetry.space_group_name_H-M   'P 1'
#
loop_
_entity.id
_entity.type
_entity.pdbx_description
1 polymer ?
#
loop_
_entity_poly.entity_id
_entity_poly.type
_entity_poly.pdbx_seq_one_letter_code
_entity_poly.pdbx_strand_id
1 'polypeptide(L)'
;MDFGLVATAINIGLNSTRSIYLFDLLSIWSVYLTNILCDQSAEVNTTVEGMTGSFSLAPDGTVSRLNWFMNFYKGLGHQHEWIGNWSSVGDFHFEPAKLRTPTDQVLKSELNVNVFRVVTL
;
A
#
# COMPACT_ATOMS: atom_id res chain seq x y z
N MET A 1 4.19 -7.02 3.48
CA MET A 1 4.17 -5.64 4.01
C MET A 1 3.93 -4.79 2.81
N ASP A 2 2.74 -4.22 2.74
CA ASP A 2 2.20 -3.68 1.51
C ASP A 2 1.73 -2.25 1.76
N PHE A 3 2.08 -1.36 0.84
CA PHE A 3 1.71 0.05 0.91
C PHE A 3 0.38 0.25 0.20
N GLY A 4 -0.54 0.97 0.84
CA GLY A 4 -1.89 1.18 0.30
C GLY A 4 -2.71 -0.11 0.23
N LEU A 5 -3.88 -0.06 -0.41
CA LEU A 5 -4.72 -1.23 -0.55
C LEU A 5 -4.17 -2.14 -1.67
N VAL A 6 -3.88 -3.42 -1.36
CA VAL A 6 -3.36 -4.39 -2.33
C VAL A 6 -4.28 -4.52 -3.56
N ALA A 7 -5.60 -4.50 -3.36
CA ALA A 7 -6.57 -4.52 -4.46
C ALA A 7 -6.38 -3.33 -5.41
N THR A 8 -6.13 -2.13 -4.87
CA THR A 8 -5.85 -0.94 -5.65
C THR A 8 -4.53 -1.10 -6.41
N ALA A 9 -3.46 -1.51 -5.73
CA ALA A 9 -2.15 -1.73 -6.36
C ALA A 9 -2.22 -2.73 -7.52
N ILE A 10 -2.93 -3.86 -7.34
CA ILE A 10 -3.16 -4.86 -8.41
C ILE A 10 -3.94 -4.25 -9.57
N ASN A 11 -5.01 -3.49 -9.29
CA ASN A 11 -5.85 -2.90 -10.34
C ASN A 11 -5.07 -1.93 -11.23
N ILE A 12 -4.10 -1.19 -10.67
CA ILE A 12 -3.23 -0.30 -11.43
C ILE A 12 -1.88 -0.94 -11.83
N GLY A 13 -1.75 -2.27 -11.71
CA GLY A 13 -0.60 -3.04 -12.19
C GLY A 13 0.70 -2.82 -11.41
N LEU A 14 0.61 -2.35 -10.16
CA LEU A 14 1.77 -2.15 -9.28
C LEU A 14 2.10 -3.43 -8.52
N ASN A 15 3.01 -4.21 -9.08
CA ASN A 15 3.36 -5.54 -8.56
C ASN A 15 4.54 -5.54 -7.58
N SER A 16 5.09 -4.38 -7.25
CA SER A 16 6.22 -4.28 -6.31
C SER A 16 6.16 -2.97 -5.52
N THR A 17 6.74 -3.00 -4.32
CA THR A 17 6.96 -1.81 -3.49
C THR A 17 7.67 -0.68 -4.25
N ARG A 18 8.65 -1.02 -5.11
CA ARG A 18 9.35 -0.03 -5.94
C ARG A 18 8.41 0.63 -6.96
N SER A 19 7.51 -0.13 -7.56
CA SER A 19 6.48 0.39 -8.47
C SER A 19 5.55 1.36 -7.74
N ILE A 20 5.20 1.05 -6.49
CA ILE A 20 4.38 1.92 -5.64
C ILE A 20 5.10 3.25 -5.34
N TYR A 21 6.39 3.21 -4.96
CA TYR A 21 7.16 4.43 -4.78
C TYR A 21 7.28 5.26 -6.06
N LEU A 22 7.46 4.62 -7.22
CA LEU A 22 7.52 5.31 -8.50
C LEU A 22 6.17 5.97 -8.84
N PHE A 23 5.07 5.27 -8.57
CA PHE A 23 3.71 5.80 -8.74
C PHE A 23 3.48 7.07 -7.89
N ASP A 24 3.87 7.04 -6.61
CA ASP A 24 3.77 8.22 -5.74
C ASP A 24 4.60 9.39 -6.28
N LEU A 25 5.84 9.13 -6.71
CA LEU A 25 6.70 10.15 -7.31
C LEU A 25 6.09 10.77 -8.58
N LEU A 26 5.56 9.93 -9.48
CA LEU A 26 4.91 10.39 -10.71
C LEU A 26 3.64 11.19 -10.40
N SER A 27 2.88 10.79 -9.38
CA SER A 27 1.69 11.50 -8.93
C SER A 27 2.04 12.90 -8.42
N ILE A 28 3.11 13.03 -7.62
CA ILE A 28 3.62 14.32 -7.16
C ILE A 28 4.05 15.21 -8.34
N TRP A 29 4.86 14.66 -9.25
CA TRP A 29 5.33 15.40 -10.43
C TRP A 29 4.20 15.83 -11.36
N SER A 30 3.14 15.04 -11.48
CA SER A 30 1.99 15.37 -12.32
C SER A 30 1.33 16.69 -11.93
N VAL A 31 1.32 17.03 -10.64
CA VAL A 31 0.75 18.29 -10.15
C VAL A 31 1.59 19.48 -10.61
N TYR A 32 2.91 19.41 -10.42
CA TYR A 32 3.83 20.46 -10.89
C TYR A 32 3.80 20.61 -12.41
N LEU A 33 3.82 19.49 -13.15
CA LEU A 33 3.75 19.52 -14.61
C LEU A 33 2.43 20.09 -15.12
N THR A 34 1.30 19.76 -14.49
CA THR A 34 0.00 20.36 -14.84
C THR A 34 0.02 21.86 -14.64
N ASN A 35 0.60 22.33 -13.53
CA ASN A 35 0.71 23.75 -13.25
C ASN A 35 1.53 24.48 -14.33
N ILE A 36 2.71 23.93 -14.66
CA ILE A 36 3.65 24.50 -15.65
C ILE A 36 3.08 24.43 -17.07
N LEU A 37 2.48 23.30 -17.46
CA LEU A 37 2.07 23.06 -18.85
C LEU A 37 0.68 23.61 -19.17
N CYS A 38 -0.18 23.82 -18.17
CA CYS A 38 -1.53 24.33 -18.37
C CYS A 38 -1.68 25.80 -17.96
N ASP A 39 -0.57 26.53 -17.74
CA ASP A 39 -0.55 27.94 -17.33
C ASP A 39 -1.53 28.24 -16.17
N GLN A 40 -1.56 27.35 -15.17
CA GLN A 40 -2.40 27.59 -13.99
C GLN A 40 -1.73 28.67 -13.14
N SER A 41 -2.37 29.83 -13.01
CA SER A 41 -1.82 30.98 -12.27
C SER A 41 -1.74 30.76 -10.75
N ALA A 42 -2.20 29.62 -10.23
CA ALA A 42 -2.22 29.32 -8.81
C ALA A 42 -0.91 28.64 -8.40
N GLU A 43 -0.21 29.18 -7.41
CA GLU A 43 0.98 28.55 -6.82
C GLU A 43 0.66 27.12 -6.33
N VAL A 44 1.57 26.16 -6.56
CA VAL A 44 1.41 24.79 -6.04
C VAL A 44 1.55 24.81 -4.52
N ASN A 45 0.43 24.84 -3.81
CA ASN A 45 0.37 24.69 -2.35
C ASN A 45 -0.74 23.71 -1.98
N THR A 46 -0.47 22.42 -2.18
CA THR A 46 -1.49 21.37 -2.05
C THR A 46 -0.92 20.12 -1.39
N THR A 47 -1.80 19.30 -0.84
CA THR A 47 -1.46 17.97 -0.35
C THR A 47 -1.88 16.92 -1.36
N VAL A 48 -0.97 16.02 -1.71
CA VAL A 48 -1.24 14.85 -2.54
C VAL A 48 -1.22 13.60 -1.67
N GLU A 49 -2.28 12.81 -1.75
CA GLU A 49 -2.31 11.48 -1.15
C GLU A 49 -1.76 10.45 -2.13
N GLY A 50 -0.62 9.85 -1.78
CA GLY A 50 -0.06 8.70 -2.46
C GLY A 50 -0.45 7.39 -1.77
N MET A 51 0.01 6.28 -2.32
CA MET A 51 -0.20 4.95 -1.76
C MET A 51 0.62 4.72 -0.49
N THR A 52 1.78 5.37 -0.37
CA THR A 52 2.67 5.20 0.80
C THR A 52 2.46 6.25 1.89
N GLY A 53 1.60 7.24 1.67
CA GLY A 53 1.44 8.39 2.57
C GLY A 53 1.02 9.66 1.85
N SER A 54 0.91 10.75 2.61
CA SER A 54 0.56 12.08 2.12
C SER A 54 1.82 12.95 1.95
N PHE A 55 1.79 13.84 0.95
CA PHE A 55 2.89 14.73 0.59
C PHE A 55 2.37 16.16 0.45
N SER A 56 3.00 17.10 1.16
CA SER A 56 2.80 18.54 0.95
C SER A 56 3.71 19.02 -0.15
N LEU A 57 3.14 19.72 -1.13
CA LEU A 57 3.82 20.30 -2.29
C LEU A 57 3.83 21.81 -2.15
N ALA A 58 5.03 22.40 -2.15
CA ALA A 58 5.24 23.83 -2.04
C ALA A 58 5.53 24.49 -3.41
N PRO A 59 5.32 25.82 -3.55
CA PRO A 59 5.41 26.50 -4.84
C PRO A 59 6.83 26.54 -5.43
N ASP A 60 7.84 26.44 -4.57
CA ASP A 60 9.26 26.43 -4.92
C ASP A 60 9.74 25.06 -5.44
N GLY A 61 8.84 24.08 -5.57
CA GLY A 61 9.15 22.70 -5.95
C GLY A 61 9.56 21.82 -4.77
N THR A 62 9.54 22.34 -3.54
CA THR A 62 9.84 21.54 -2.35
C THR A 62 8.70 20.56 -2.08
N VAL A 63 9.07 19.30 -1.85
CA VAL A 63 8.15 18.22 -1.51
C VAL A 63 8.46 17.72 -0.11
N SER A 64 7.47 17.74 0.77
CA SER A 64 7.59 17.26 2.14
C SER A 64 6.62 16.12 2.40
N ARG A 65 7.14 14.95 2.79
CA ARG A 65 6.29 13.83 3.24
C ARG A 65 5.71 14.16 4.62
N LEU A 66 4.39 14.06 4.74
CA LEU A 66 3.68 14.34 5.98
C LEU A 66 3.52 13.08 6.85
N ASN A 67 3.31 11.92 6.22
CA ASN A 67 3.10 10.68 6.92
C ASN A 67 3.48 9.44 6.09
N TRP A 68 3.41 8.29 6.75
CA TRP A 68 3.46 6.97 6.15
C TRP A 68 2.16 6.22 6.41
N PHE A 69 1.71 5.47 5.41
CA PHE A 69 0.59 4.53 5.53
C PHE A 69 1.04 3.12 5.19
N MET A 70 0.64 2.16 6.01
CA MET A 70 0.87 0.74 5.77
C MET A 70 -0.42 -0.03 6.02
N ASN A 71 -0.65 -1.06 5.20
CA ASN A 71 -1.73 -2.01 5.45
C ASN A 71 -1.14 -3.40 5.73
N PHE A 72 -1.80 -4.10 6.63
CA PHE A 72 -1.48 -5.47 7.00
C PHE A 72 -2.48 -6.40 6.33
N TYR A 73 -1.95 -7.50 5.79
CA TYR A 73 -2.73 -8.54 5.13
C TYR A 73 -2.36 -9.90 5.71
N LYS A 74 -3.35 -10.80 5.80
CA LYS A 74 -3.12 -12.24 5.99
C LYS A 74 -3.32 -12.97 4.66
N GLY A 75 -2.79 -14.19 4.58
CA GLY A 75 -2.86 -15.01 3.37
C GLY A 75 -1.76 -14.67 2.37
N LEU A 76 -1.70 -15.41 1.27
CA LEU A 76 -0.74 -15.22 0.18
C LEU A 76 -1.49 -15.16 -1.16
N GLY A 77 -0.92 -14.45 -2.13
CA GLY A 77 -1.44 -14.39 -3.51
C GLY A 77 -2.88 -13.87 -3.59
N HIS A 78 -3.79 -14.67 -4.15
CA HIS A 78 -5.20 -14.29 -4.28
C HIS A 78 -6.01 -14.36 -2.98
N GLN A 79 -5.41 -14.90 -1.90
CA GLN A 79 -6.06 -15.02 -0.59
C GLN A 79 -5.69 -13.86 0.36
N HIS A 80 -5.12 -12.77 -0.16
CA HIS A 80 -4.84 -11.61 0.67
C HIS A 80 -6.15 -11.02 1.22
N GLU A 81 -6.28 -11.04 2.54
CA GLU A 81 -7.37 -10.40 3.28
C GLU A 81 -6.76 -9.32 4.17
N TRP A 82 -7.32 -8.11 4.10
CA TRP A 82 -6.89 -7.00 4.94
C TRP A 82 -7.21 -7.30 6.40
N ILE A 83 -6.26 -7.06 7.30
CA ILE A 83 -6.39 -7.33 8.74
C ILE A 83 -6.03 -6.13 9.60
N GLY A 84 -5.71 -4.99 9.00
CA GLY A 84 -5.31 -3.83 9.78
C GLY A 84 -4.48 -2.83 9.01
N ASN A 85 -4.20 -1.72 9.67
CA ASN A 85 -3.41 -0.62 9.14
C ASN A 85 -2.51 0.01 10.21
N TRP A 86 -1.56 0.79 9.73
CA TRP A 86 -0.72 1.64 10.54
C TRP A 86 -0.47 2.97 9.81
N SER A 87 -0.44 4.07 10.56
CA SER A 87 0.01 5.37 10.10
C SER A 87 1.08 5.95 11.04
N SER A 88 2.04 6.69 10.48
CA SER A 88 3.06 7.37 11.28
C SER A 88 2.50 8.54 12.12
N VAL A 89 1.23 8.91 11.93
CA VAL A 89 0.54 9.97 12.67
C VAL A 89 -0.27 9.43 13.85
N GLY A 90 -0.22 8.11 14.09
CA GLY A 90 -0.74 7.50 15.32
C GLY A 90 -1.86 6.48 15.11
N ASP A 91 -2.28 6.22 13.88
CA ASP A 91 -3.27 5.16 13.63
C ASP A 91 -2.59 3.80 13.71
N PHE A 92 -3.12 2.92 14.53
CA PHE A 92 -2.78 1.51 14.50
C PHE A 92 -4.03 0.70 14.77
N HIS A 93 -4.46 -0.05 13.76
CA HIS A 93 -5.56 -0.98 13.88
C HIS A 93 -5.08 -2.35 13.42
N PHE A 94 -5.41 -3.36 14.22
CA PHE A 94 -5.15 -4.75 13.86
C PHE A 94 -6.35 -5.57 14.31
N GLU A 95 -7.02 -6.21 13.35
CA GLU A 95 -8.07 -7.15 13.64
C GLU A 95 -7.46 -8.38 14.31
N PRO A 96 -7.91 -8.74 15.53
CA PRO A 96 -7.43 -9.93 16.20
C PRO A 96 -7.65 -11.16 15.31
N ALA A 97 -6.65 -12.04 15.25
CA ALA A 97 -6.82 -13.31 14.58
C ALA A 97 -8.03 -14.05 15.19
N LYS A 98 -9.00 -14.45 14.35
CA LYS A 98 -10.13 -15.26 14.80
C LYS A 98 -9.58 -16.50 15.50
N LEU A 99 -10.11 -16.81 16.68
CA LEU A 99 -9.74 -17.99 17.44
C LEU A 99 -9.84 -19.22 16.54
N ARG A 100 -8.70 -19.89 16.32
CA ARG A 100 -8.65 -21.12 15.55
C ARG A 100 -9.23 -22.24 16.40
N THR A 101 -10.27 -22.91 15.91
CA THR A 101 -10.65 -24.24 16.40
C THR A 101 -10.01 -25.25 15.46
N PRO A 102 -8.91 -25.92 15.86
CA PRO A 102 -8.21 -26.86 15.00
C PRO A 102 -9.08 -28.10 14.83
N THR A 103 -9.84 -28.15 13.74
CA THR A 103 -10.50 -29.36 13.28
C THR A 103 -9.66 -29.99 12.18
N ASP A 104 -9.73 -31.31 12.04
CA ASP A 104 -9.01 -32.04 10.98
C ASP A 104 -9.31 -31.50 9.58
N GLN A 105 -10.52 -31.00 9.35
CA GLN A 105 -10.92 -30.40 8.08
C GLN A 105 -10.21 -29.07 7.81
N VAL A 106 -10.10 -28.20 8.82
CA VAL A 106 -9.38 -26.93 8.72
C VAL A 106 -7.90 -27.20 8.44
N LEU A 107 -7.27 -28.10 9.19
CA LEU A 107 -5.87 -28.46 9.00
C LEU A 107 -5.58 -29.04 7.61
N LYS A 108 -6.42 -29.97 7.13
CA LYS A 108 -6.28 -30.53 5.77
C LYS A 108 -6.44 -29.48 4.68
N SER A 109 -7.36 -28.52 4.85
CA SER A 109 -7.54 -27.43 3.89
C SER A 109 -6.32 -26.50 3.83
N GLU A 110 -5.72 -26.16 4.98
CA GLU A 110 -4.53 -25.28 5.05
C GLU A 110 -3.28 -25.96 4.46
N LEU A 111 -3.10 -27.27 4.71
CA LEU A 111 -2.01 -28.06 4.13
C LEU A 111 -2.09 -28.16 2.60
N ASN A 112 -3.31 -28.18 2.04
CA ASN A 112 -3.50 -28.22 0.59
C ASN A 112 -3.28 -26.86 -0.09
N VAL A 113 -3.43 -25.76 0.65
CA VAL A 113 -3.19 -24.40 0.12
C VAL A 113 -1.70 -24.06 0.14
N ASN A 114 -0.99 -24.47 1.18
CA ASN A 114 0.46 -24.30 1.28
C ASN A 114 1.15 -25.61 0.90
N VAL A 115 1.40 -25.80 -0.40
CA VAL A 115 2.27 -26.89 -0.86
C VAL A 115 3.67 -26.65 -0.27
N PHE A 116 3.94 -27.23 0.90
CA PHE A 116 5.29 -27.37 1.42
C PHE A 116 6.03 -28.25 0.42
N ARG A 117 6.72 -27.63 -0.54
CA ARG A 117 7.71 -28.32 -1.37
C ARG A 117 8.86 -28.67 -0.45
N VAL A 118 8.76 -29.85 0.18
CA VAL A 118 9.88 -30.48 0.83
C VAL A 118 10.87 -30.85 -0.28
N VAL A 119 11.85 -29.99 -0.50
CA VAL A 119 13.02 -30.32 -1.30
C VAL A 119 13.92 -31.16 -0.40
N THR A 120 13.80 -32.48 -0.49
CA THR A 120 14.84 -33.38 -0.01
C THR A 120 15.96 -33.43 -1.05
N LEU A 121 17.20 -33.18 -0.60
CA LEU A 121 18.42 -33.48 -1.35
C LEU A 121 18.65 -34.99 -1.44
#